data_AF-A0A5N9IF29-F1
#
_entry.id   AF-A0A5N9IF29-F1
#
_cell.length_a   1.000
_cell.length_b   1.000
_cell.length_c   1.000
_cell.angle_alpha   90.00
_cell.angle_beta   90.00
_cell.angle_gamma   90.00
#
_symmetry.space_group_name_H-M   'P 1'
#
loop_
_entity.id
_entity.type
_entity.pdbx_description
1 polymer ?
#
loop_
_entity_poly.entity_id
_entity_poly.type
_entity_poly.pdbx_seq_one_letter_code
_entity_poly.pdbx_strand_id
1 'polypeptide(L)'
;HLRTIKSRDQATSLFRHQDMPLAEKRGTNPVNLLGTGLSRSVLNSLKTSSPSSFSYTPYGYSPDATREDSSLGFNGEYRDILGLYPLGNGQRNYNSRLMRFQSPDDESPFDKGGLNAYAYCEGDPINRRDPTGHNALALLFVILIVAVIVAMIYWLIKSMKEIKAEKDYRGERSRIRR
;
A
#
# COMPACT_ATOMS: atom_id res chain seq x y z
N HIS A 1 -4.45 -11.51 -18.35
CA HIS A 1 -3.37 -12.42 -17.93
C HIS A 1 -3.95 -13.56 -17.11
N LEU A 2 -3.59 -14.81 -17.42
CA LEU A 2 -3.99 -16.00 -16.67
C LEU A 2 -2.84 -16.43 -15.73
N ARG A 3 -3.11 -16.60 -14.44
CA ARG A 3 -2.15 -17.19 -13.48
C ARG A 3 -2.71 -18.49 -12.93
N THR A 4 -1.88 -19.53 -12.88
CA THR A 4 -2.25 -20.80 -12.23
C THR A 4 -1.34 -21.03 -11.03
N ILE A 5 -1.96 -21.24 -9.87
CA ILE A 5 -1.29 -21.58 -8.62
C ILE A 5 -1.56 -23.06 -8.38
N LYS A 6 -0.50 -23.87 -8.25
CA LYS A 6 -0.61 -25.29 -7.90
C LYS A 6 -0.25 -25.47 -6.42
N SER A 7 -1.20 -25.96 -5.63
CA SER A 7 -0.95 -26.57 -4.33
C SER A 7 -0.83 -28.09 -4.51
N ARG A 8 -0.25 -28.81 -3.54
CA ARG A 8 0.10 -30.26 -3.65
C ARG A 8 -1.05 -31.13 -4.20
N ASP A 9 -2.30 -30.80 -3.88
CA ASP A 9 -3.47 -31.59 -4.31
C ASP A 9 -4.51 -30.80 -5.14
N GLN A 10 -4.32 -29.49 -5.35
CA GLN A 10 -5.30 -28.65 -6.07
C GLN A 10 -4.65 -27.55 -6.90
N ALA A 11 -5.11 -27.37 -8.13
CA ALA A 11 -4.74 -26.26 -8.99
C ALA A 11 -5.83 -25.18 -8.98
N THR A 12 -5.47 -23.94 -8.67
CA THR A 12 -6.34 -22.78 -8.80
C THR A 12 -5.87 -21.92 -9.96
N SER A 13 -6.71 -21.73 -10.97
CA SER A 13 -6.45 -20.82 -12.09
C SER A 13 -7.23 -19.54 -11.90
N LEU A 14 -6.54 -18.40 -11.99
CA LEU A 14 -7.08 -17.05 -11.82
C LEU A 14 -6.94 -16.28 -13.12
N PHE A 15 -8.06 -15.80 -13.65
CA PHE A 15 -8.08 -14.91 -14.80
C PHE A 15 -8.21 -13.46 -14.33
N ARG A 16 -7.27 -12.62 -14.76
CA ARG A 16 -7.23 -11.20 -14.40
C ARG A 16 -7.05 -10.31 -15.63
N HIS A 17 -7.60 -9.11 -15.59
CA HIS A 17 -7.32 -8.03 -16.53
C HIS A 17 -6.84 -6.80 -15.74
N GLN A 18 -5.62 -6.31 -16.01
CA GLN A 18 -5.03 -5.17 -15.28
C GLN A 18 -5.18 -5.33 -13.74
N ASP A 19 -4.80 -6.51 -13.24
CA ASP A 19 -4.95 -6.98 -11.85
C ASP A 19 -6.36 -7.15 -11.30
N MET A 20 -7.41 -6.71 -12.01
CA MET A 20 -8.79 -6.98 -11.61
C MET A 20 -9.10 -8.47 -11.79
N PRO A 21 -9.49 -9.20 -10.73
CA PRO A 21 -9.94 -10.58 -10.86
C PRO A 21 -11.30 -10.66 -11.55
N LEU A 22 -11.38 -11.51 -12.57
CA LEU A 22 -12.58 -11.69 -13.39
C LEU A 22 -13.14 -13.10 -13.28
N ALA A 23 -12.27 -14.10 -13.07
CA ALA A 23 -12.71 -15.46 -12.87
C ALA A 23 -11.68 -16.26 -12.06
N GLU A 24 -12.17 -17.27 -11.34
CA GLU A 24 -11.35 -18.31 -10.72
C GLU A 24 -11.88 -19.70 -11.08
N LYS A 25 -10.98 -20.66 -11.20
CA LYS A 25 -11.29 -22.08 -11.36
C LYS A 25 -10.47 -22.89 -10.37
N ARG A 26 -11.13 -23.61 -9.47
CA ARG A 26 -10.49 -24.45 -8.44
C ARG A 26 -10.63 -25.92 -8.81
N GLY A 27 -9.53 -26.55 -9.20
CA GLY A 27 -9.49 -27.95 -9.60
C GLY A 27 -10.46 -28.24 -10.75
N THR A 28 -11.33 -29.21 -10.54
CA THR A 28 -12.36 -29.66 -11.49
C THR A 28 -13.68 -28.91 -11.35
N ASN A 29 -13.82 -28.00 -10.37
CA ASN A 29 -15.05 -27.26 -10.17
C ASN A 29 -15.38 -26.35 -11.38
N PRO A 30 -16.67 -26.03 -11.60
CA PRO A 30 -17.07 -25.01 -12.55
C PRO A 30 -16.34 -23.68 -12.32
N VAL A 31 -16.20 -22.91 -13.38
CA VAL A 31 -15.61 -21.56 -13.30
C VAL A 31 -16.52 -20.66 -12.47
N ASN A 32 -15.93 -19.96 -11.51
CA ASN A 32 -16.58 -18.93 -10.72
C ASN A 32 -16.24 -17.56 -11.33
N LEU A 33 -17.27 -16.83 -11.77
CA LEU A 33 -17.09 -15.48 -12.31
C LEU A 33 -17.10 -14.47 -11.18
N LEU A 34 -16.21 -13.50 -11.23
CA LEU A 34 -16.01 -12.51 -10.17
C LEU A 34 -16.39 -11.13 -10.67
N GLY A 35 -17.33 -10.48 -9.99
CA GLY A 35 -17.63 -9.07 -10.16
C GLY A 35 -16.73 -8.26 -9.23
N THR A 36 -15.89 -7.38 -9.79
CA THR A 36 -14.93 -6.58 -9.03
C THR A 36 -15.19 -5.09 -9.15
N GLY A 37 -14.96 -4.35 -8.08
CA GLY A 37 -15.04 -2.89 -8.06
C GLY A 37 -13.72 -2.22 -8.47
N LEU A 38 -13.69 -0.87 -8.48
CA LEU A 38 -12.50 -0.08 -8.81
C LEU A 38 -11.31 -0.33 -7.86
N SER A 39 -11.59 -0.65 -6.58
CA SER A 39 -10.57 -1.07 -5.61
C SER A 39 -10.02 -2.48 -5.87
N ARG A 40 -10.53 -3.18 -6.89
CA ARG A 40 -10.25 -4.59 -7.23
C ARG A 40 -10.82 -5.60 -6.22
N SER A 41 -11.54 -5.14 -5.19
CA SER A 41 -12.26 -6.00 -4.26
C SER A 41 -13.34 -6.81 -5.00
N VAL A 42 -13.45 -8.09 -4.67
CA VAL A 42 -14.48 -8.99 -5.22
C VAL A 42 -15.82 -8.67 -4.56
N LEU A 43 -16.72 -8.01 -5.28
CA LEU A 43 -18.04 -7.63 -4.80
C LEU A 43 -19.09 -8.71 -5.06
N ASN A 44 -18.92 -9.52 -6.11
CA ASN A 44 -19.84 -10.59 -6.45
C ASN A 44 -19.08 -11.85 -6.86
N SER A 45 -19.60 -13.00 -6.46
CA SER A 45 -19.16 -14.32 -6.93
C SER A 45 -20.34 -15.02 -7.56
N LEU A 46 -20.22 -15.35 -8.85
CA LEU A 46 -21.23 -16.06 -9.62
C LEU A 46 -20.73 -17.48 -9.86
N LYS A 47 -21.16 -18.38 -8.98
CA LYS A 47 -21.09 -19.82 -9.19
C LYS A 47 -22.39 -20.30 -9.82
N THR A 48 -22.31 -21.36 -10.61
CA THR A 48 -23.44 -21.93 -11.37
C THR A 48 -24.68 -22.22 -10.50
N SER A 49 -24.52 -22.47 -9.20
CA SER A 49 -25.59 -22.86 -8.28
C SER A 49 -25.82 -21.92 -7.09
N SER A 50 -24.95 -20.93 -6.85
CA SER A 50 -25.02 -20.10 -5.64
C SER A 50 -24.30 -18.76 -5.88
N PRO A 51 -25.00 -17.72 -6.36
CA PRO A 51 -24.45 -16.39 -6.41
C PRO A 51 -24.32 -15.81 -5.00
N SER A 52 -23.20 -15.14 -4.73
CA SER A 52 -22.91 -14.48 -3.46
C SER A 52 -22.50 -13.04 -3.73
N SER A 53 -22.90 -12.11 -2.86
CA SER A 53 -22.54 -10.68 -2.93
C SER A 53 -21.89 -10.24 -1.63
N PHE A 54 -20.92 -9.34 -1.72
CA PHE A 54 -20.08 -8.91 -0.61
C PHE A 54 -19.99 -7.40 -0.54
N SER A 55 -20.00 -6.90 0.69
CA SER A 55 -19.64 -5.52 1.02
C SER A 55 -18.44 -5.51 1.94
N TYR A 56 -17.54 -4.55 1.75
CA TYR A 56 -16.33 -4.40 2.55
C TYR A 56 -16.31 -3.06 3.26
N THR A 57 -15.83 -3.04 4.50
CA THR A 57 -15.41 -1.80 5.17
C THR A 57 -14.17 -1.23 4.48
N PRO A 58 -13.78 0.03 4.77
CA PRO A 58 -12.51 0.59 4.29
C PRO A 58 -11.29 -0.28 4.56
N TYR A 59 -11.28 -0.99 5.69
CA TYR A 59 -10.21 -1.91 6.08
C TYR A 59 -10.37 -3.33 5.49
N GLY A 60 -11.36 -3.57 4.64
CA GLY A 60 -11.56 -4.87 3.99
C GLY A 60 -12.25 -5.91 4.87
N TYR A 61 -12.91 -5.50 5.95
CA TYR A 61 -13.72 -6.41 6.74
C TYR A 61 -15.06 -6.64 6.03
N SER A 62 -15.48 -7.90 5.98
CA SER A 62 -16.76 -8.31 5.41
C SER A 62 -17.22 -9.55 6.16
N PRO A 63 -18.38 -9.53 6.84
CA PRO A 63 -18.87 -10.67 7.60
C PRO A 63 -19.35 -11.81 6.69
N ASP A 64 -19.87 -11.48 5.51
CA ASP A 64 -20.48 -12.44 4.59
C ASP A 64 -19.48 -13.04 3.60
N ALA A 65 -18.29 -12.44 3.45
CA ALA A 65 -17.30 -12.89 2.48
C ALA A 65 -16.44 -14.04 3.01
N THR A 66 -16.67 -15.24 2.50
CA THR A 66 -15.92 -16.46 2.85
C THR A 66 -14.93 -16.87 1.76
N ARG A 67 -14.00 -17.77 2.11
CA ARG A 67 -13.04 -18.35 1.15
C ARG A 67 -13.72 -19.37 0.21
N GLU A 68 -14.77 -19.97 0.71
CA GLU A 68 -15.62 -20.93 0.01
C GLU A 68 -16.29 -20.21 -1.15
N ASP A 69 -16.76 -18.98 -0.94
CA ASP A 69 -17.30 -18.11 -1.97
C ASP A 69 -16.28 -17.72 -3.04
N SER A 70 -15.16 -17.12 -2.62
CA SER A 70 -14.07 -16.78 -3.52
C SER A 70 -12.74 -16.88 -2.80
N SER A 71 -11.71 -17.37 -3.50
CA SER A 71 -10.34 -17.37 -2.97
C SER A 71 -9.75 -15.96 -2.89
N LEU A 72 -10.36 -14.99 -3.58
CA LEU A 72 -9.96 -13.60 -3.62
C LEU A 72 -11.00 -12.72 -2.93
N GLY A 73 -10.57 -11.64 -2.28
CA GLY A 73 -11.46 -10.74 -1.57
C GLY A 73 -11.08 -9.28 -1.72
N PHE A 74 -10.87 -8.61 -0.58
CA PHE A 74 -10.46 -7.21 -0.52
C PHE A 74 -9.20 -6.94 -1.36
N ASN A 75 -9.22 -5.85 -2.12
CA ASN A 75 -8.13 -5.45 -3.01
C ASN A 75 -7.70 -6.51 -4.05
N GLY A 76 -8.56 -7.51 -4.28
CA GLY A 76 -8.26 -8.65 -5.15
C GLY A 76 -7.16 -9.55 -4.59
N GLU A 77 -6.89 -9.46 -3.28
CA GLU A 77 -5.90 -10.27 -2.57
C GLU A 77 -6.49 -11.62 -2.16
N TYR A 78 -5.61 -12.60 -2.01
CA TYR A 78 -5.99 -13.93 -1.56
C TYR A 78 -6.46 -13.88 -0.10
N ARG A 79 -7.58 -14.53 0.20
CA ARG A 79 -8.10 -14.70 1.56
C ARG A 79 -7.81 -16.11 2.05
N ASP A 80 -7.13 -16.23 3.18
CA ASP A 80 -6.86 -17.52 3.82
C ASP A 80 -8.09 -18.07 4.59
N ILE A 81 -8.03 -19.32 5.02
CA ILE A 81 -9.08 -20.04 5.77
C ILE A 81 -9.48 -19.27 7.05
N LEU A 82 -8.52 -18.59 7.70
CA LEU A 82 -8.77 -17.77 8.87
C LEU A 82 -9.39 -16.39 8.55
N GLY A 83 -9.69 -16.11 7.28
CA GLY A 83 -10.19 -14.82 6.82
C GLY A 83 -9.13 -13.72 6.74
N LEU A 84 -7.86 -14.07 6.97
CA LEU A 84 -6.71 -13.17 6.91
C LEU A 84 -6.22 -12.98 5.47
N TYR A 85 -5.49 -11.89 5.24
CA TYR A 85 -4.87 -11.60 3.95
C TYR A 85 -3.34 -11.72 4.05
N PRO A 86 -2.73 -12.78 3.51
CA PRO A 86 -1.27 -12.90 3.42
C PRO A 86 -0.71 -11.95 2.35
N LEU A 87 -0.32 -10.74 2.77
CA LEU A 87 0.24 -9.69 1.91
C LEU A 87 1.76 -9.84 1.79
N GLY A 88 2.36 -9.17 0.80
CA GLY A 88 3.80 -9.25 0.59
C GLY A 88 4.30 -10.65 0.23
N ASN A 89 3.54 -11.37 -0.61
CA ASN A 89 3.78 -12.79 -0.88
C ASN A 89 3.73 -13.70 0.37
N GLY A 90 2.90 -13.34 1.36
CA GLY A 90 2.72 -14.09 2.59
C GLY A 90 3.77 -13.81 3.65
N GLN A 91 4.56 -12.75 3.50
CA GLN A 91 5.46 -12.28 4.56
C GLN A 91 4.68 -11.83 5.80
N ARG A 92 3.53 -11.17 5.63
CA ARG A 92 2.72 -10.69 6.74
C ARG A 92 1.24 -10.99 6.54
N ASN A 93 0.60 -11.44 7.61
CA ASN A 93 -0.84 -11.66 7.65
C ASN A 93 -1.55 -10.40 8.12
N TYR A 94 -2.31 -9.77 7.23
CA TYR A 94 -3.20 -8.66 7.54
C TYR A 94 -4.54 -9.18 8.06
N ASN A 95 -4.97 -8.64 9.20
CA ASN A 95 -6.27 -8.93 9.79
C ASN A 95 -7.21 -7.72 9.59
N SER A 96 -8.16 -7.85 8.66
CA SER A 96 -9.10 -6.78 8.35
C SER A 96 -10.08 -6.47 9.49
N ARG A 97 -10.35 -7.44 10.37
CA ARG A 97 -11.21 -7.25 11.55
C ARG A 97 -10.51 -6.43 12.63
N LEU A 98 -9.20 -6.63 12.80
CA LEU A 98 -8.36 -5.86 13.73
C LEU A 98 -7.71 -4.64 13.09
N MET A 99 -7.89 -4.44 11.78
CA MET A 99 -7.36 -3.31 11.00
C MET A 99 -5.82 -3.20 11.04
N ARG A 100 -5.11 -4.32 11.24
CA ARG A 100 -3.65 -4.34 11.44
C ARG A 100 -3.00 -5.65 10.98
N PHE A 101 -1.68 -5.62 10.82
CA PHE A 101 -0.88 -6.84 10.66
C PHE A 101 -0.79 -7.63 11.97
N GLN A 102 -0.62 -8.95 11.86
CA GLN A 102 -0.42 -9.84 13.01
C GLN A 102 1.06 -9.99 13.39
N SER A 103 1.97 -9.75 12.45
CA SER A 103 3.41 -9.67 12.70
C SER A 103 3.88 -8.21 12.63
N PRO A 104 4.90 -7.85 13.42
CA PRO A 104 5.55 -6.54 13.29
C PRO A 104 6.23 -6.42 11.92
N ASP A 105 6.43 -5.19 11.48
CA ASP A 105 7.26 -4.82 10.34
C ASP A 105 8.74 -4.88 10.75
N ASP A 106 9.55 -5.64 10.01
CA ASP A 106 10.99 -5.74 10.25
C ASP A 106 11.72 -4.42 9.89
N GLU A 107 11.09 -3.56 9.08
CA GLU A 107 11.59 -2.23 8.71
C GLU A 107 11.08 -1.11 9.64
N SER A 108 10.38 -1.44 10.73
CA SER A 108 9.99 -0.48 11.78
C SER A 108 10.91 -0.56 13.02
N PRO A 109 11.08 0.53 13.80
CA PRO A 109 10.50 1.87 13.62
C PRO A 109 11.42 2.88 12.92
N PHE A 110 12.66 2.51 12.63
CA PHE A 110 13.69 3.44 12.16
C PHE A 110 13.98 3.39 10.66
N ASP A 111 13.37 2.45 9.95
CA ASP A 111 13.48 2.34 8.48
C ASP A 111 12.10 2.65 7.85
N LYS A 112 11.76 2.06 6.71
CA LYS A 112 10.59 2.47 5.92
C LYS A 112 9.24 2.16 6.58
N GLY A 113 9.16 1.18 7.49
CA GLY A 113 7.90 0.70 8.07
C GLY A 113 7.14 1.72 8.94
N GLY A 114 7.81 2.80 9.36
CA GLY A 114 7.23 3.87 10.17
C GLY A 114 7.12 3.52 11.66
N LEU A 115 6.57 4.43 12.46
CA LEU A 115 6.56 4.28 13.93
C LEU A 115 5.71 3.11 14.45
N ASN A 116 4.66 2.72 13.70
CA ASN A 116 3.77 1.63 14.09
C ASN A 116 4.01 0.40 13.21
N ALA A 117 4.76 -0.56 13.75
CA ALA A 117 5.13 -1.81 13.09
C ALA A 117 3.94 -2.68 12.64
N TYR A 118 2.70 -2.37 13.07
CA TYR A 118 1.52 -3.17 12.74
C TYR A 118 0.51 -2.41 11.86
N ALA A 119 0.76 -1.15 11.53
CA ALA A 119 -0.19 -0.32 10.81
C ALA A 119 -0.37 -0.80 9.37
N TYR A 120 -1.63 -0.95 8.95
CA TYR A 120 -1.99 -1.14 7.56
C TYR A 120 -2.24 0.21 6.88
N CYS A 121 -1.63 0.44 5.71
CA CYS A 121 -1.82 1.66 4.92
C CYS A 121 -1.57 2.97 5.69
N GLU A 122 -0.72 2.95 6.73
CA GLU A 122 -0.52 4.08 7.66
C GLU A 122 -1.83 4.65 8.26
N GLY A 123 -2.89 3.84 8.32
CA GLY A 123 -4.21 4.27 8.81
C GLY A 123 -5.14 4.86 7.74
N ASP A 124 -4.75 4.91 6.46
CA ASP A 124 -5.57 5.43 5.37
C ASP A 124 -5.81 4.38 4.26
N PRO A 125 -6.63 3.34 4.52
CA PRO A 125 -6.88 2.25 3.58
C PRO A 125 -7.85 2.62 2.44
N ILE A 126 -8.44 3.82 2.46
CA ILE A 126 -9.32 4.30 1.38
C ILE A 126 -8.46 4.84 0.24
N ASN A 127 -7.44 5.62 0.57
CA ASN A 127 -6.58 6.25 -0.43
C ASN A 127 -5.33 5.43 -0.74
N ARG A 128 -4.99 4.44 0.09
CA ARG A 128 -3.77 3.65 -0.03
C ARG A 128 -4.06 2.16 -0.05
N ARG A 129 -3.15 1.44 -0.70
CA ARG A 129 -3.08 -0.01 -0.70
C ARG A 129 -1.64 -0.41 -0.47
N ASP A 130 -1.43 -1.44 0.33
CA ASP A 130 -0.11 -2.02 0.61
C ASP A 130 -0.02 -3.46 0.05
N PRO A 131 0.37 -3.65 -1.23
CA PRO A 131 0.55 -4.99 -1.81
C PRO A 131 1.80 -5.70 -1.28
N THR A 132 2.83 -4.94 -0.91
CA THR A 132 4.11 -5.44 -0.39
C THR A 132 4.03 -5.87 1.06
N GLY A 133 2.97 -5.46 1.75
CA GLY A 133 2.88 -5.59 3.19
C GLY A 133 4.08 -4.91 3.84
N HIS A 134 4.50 -3.72 3.37
CA HIS A 134 5.59 -2.88 3.87
C HIS A 134 5.32 -1.46 3.39
N ASN A 135 5.23 -0.49 4.31
CA ASN A 135 4.97 0.91 3.95
C ASN A 135 6.27 1.51 3.39
N ALA A 136 6.29 1.96 2.12
CA ALA A 136 7.51 2.53 1.50
C ALA A 136 7.55 4.07 1.48
N LEU A 137 6.43 4.74 1.81
CA LEU A 137 6.23 6.16 1.50
C LEU A 137 6.72 7.14 2.57
N ALA A 138 6.80 6.72 3.84
CA ALA A 138 7.29 7.57 4.92
C ALA A 138 8.70 8.13 4.60
N LEU A 139 9.57 7.33 3.99
CA LEU A 139 10.93 7.73 3.63
C LEU A 139 10.97 8.87 2.59
N LEU A 140 10.11 8.85 1.58
CA LEU A 140 10.09 9.89 0.53
C LEU A 140 9.70 11.26 1.09
N PHE A 141 8.74 11.31 2.02
CA PHE A 141 8.34 12.56 2.67
C PHE A 141 9.45 13.11 3.59
N VAL A 142 10.15 12.24 4.33
CA VAL A 142 11.29 12.66 5.16
C VAL A 142 12.43 13.20 4.29
N ILE A 143 12.77 12.53 3.20
CA ILE A 143 13.81 12.99 2.26
C ILE A 143 13.43 14.35 1.67
N LEU A 144 12.16 14.55 1.27
CA LEU A 144 11.69 15.82 0.74
C LEU A 144 11.79 16.95 1.77
N ILE A 145 11.37 16.70 3.02
CA ILE A 145 11.45 17.70 4.11
C ILE A 145 12.91 18.06 4.38
N VAL A 146 13.80 17.06 4.49
CA VAL A 146 15.23 17.30 4.70
C VAL A 146 15.84 18.10 3.54
N ALA A 147 15.50 17.76 2.29
CA ALA A 147 15.96 18.49 1.12
C ALA A 147 15.50 19.95 1.11
N VAL A 148 14.25 20.23 1.48
CA VAL A 148 13.71 21.59 1.61
C VAL A 148 14.44 22.37 2.70
N ILE A 149 14.69 21.77 3.86
CA ILE A 149 15.44 22.41 4.96
C ILE A 149 16.87 22.74 4.53
N VAL A 150 17.58 21.81 3.89
CA VAL A 150 18.94 22.03 3.39
C VAL A 150 18.98 23.17 2.36
N ALA A 151 18.01 23.20 1.44
CA ALA A 151 17.91 24.28 0.45
C ALA A 151 17.64 25.65 1.11
N MET A 152 16.78 25.71 2.13
CA MET A 152 16.53 26.94 2.88
C MET A 152 17.77 27.43 3.63
N ILE A 153 18.50 26.53 4.31
CA ILE A 153 19.73 26.88 5.03
C ILE A 153 20.80 27.38 4.05
N TYR A 154 20.98 26.70 2.92
CA TYR A 154 21.90 27.13 1.87
C TYR A 154 21.54 28.53 1.35
N TRP A 155 20.26 28.77 1.06
CA TRP A 155 19.77 30.06 0.58
C TRP A 155 19.99 31.17 1.61
N LEU A 156 19.74 30.90 2.89
CA LEU A 156 19.99 31.85 3.98
C LEU A 156 21.48 32.22 4.09
N ILE A 157 22.37 31.22 4.08
CA ILE A 157 23.83 31.47 4.14
C ILE A 157 24.29 32.28 2.94
N LYS A 158 23.80 31.94 1.74
CA LYS A 158 24.10 32.69 0.52
C LYS A 158 23.63 34.15 0.61
N SER A 159 22.38 34.37 1.05
CA SER A 159 21.81 35.70 1.25
C SER A 159 22.62 36.54 2.24
N MET A 160 23.04 35.93 3.36
CA MET A 160 23.89 36.61 4.36
C MET A 160 25.27 37.00 3.81
N LYS A 161 25.85 36.19 2.90
CA LYS A 161 27.11 36.52 2.23
C LYS A 161 26.97 37.67 1.24
N GLU A 162 25.88 37.69 0.46
CA GLU A 162 25.60 38.78 -0.49
C GLU A 162 25.40 40.12 0.23
N ILE A 163 24.65 40.14 1.33
CA ILE A 163 24.43 41.35 2.15
C ILE A 163 25.75 41.85 2.75
N LYS A 164 26.62 40.95 3.21
CA LYS A 164 27.93 41.32 3.76
C LYS A 164 28.85 41.89 2.68
N ALA A 165 28.89 41.26 1.49
CA ALA A 165 29.65 41.75 0.35
C ALA A 165 29.18 43.15 -0.09
N GLU A 166 27.87 43.42 -0.08
CA GLU A 166 27.34 44.75 -0.43
C GLU A 166 27.72 45.81 0.63
N LYS A 167 27.70 45.46 1.92
CA LYS A 167 28.15 46.35 3.00
C LYS A 167 29.65 46.64 2.92
N ASP A 168 30.48 45.63 2.68
CA ASP A 168 31.92 45.79 2.54
C ASP A 168 32.26 46.68 1.32
N TYR A 169 31.58 46.47 0.18
CA TYR A 169 31.73 47.32 -1.01
C TYR A 169 31.30 48.78 -0.77
N ARG A 170 30.18 49.02 -0.07
CA ARG A 170 29.74 50.37 0.29
C ARG A 170 30.70 51.05 1.28
N GLY A 171 31.24 50.29 2.23
CA GLY A 171 32.23 50.77 3.19
C GLY A 171 33.51 51.25 2.51
N GLU A 172 34.06 50.46 1.58
CA GLU A 172 35.27 50.80 0.84
C GLU A 172 35.08 52.06 -0.03
N ARG A 173 33.94 52.17 -0.74
CA ARG A 173 33.59 53.38 -1.52
C ARG A 173 33.50 54.64 -0.67
N SER A 174 33.02 54.53 0.57
CA SER A 174 32.86 55.68 1.47
C SER A 174 34.20 56.19 2.02
N ARG A 175 35.22 55.31 2.11
CA ARG A 175 36.59 55.67 2.52
C ARG A 175 37.38 56.35 1.41
N ILE A 176 37.20 55.94 0.16
CA ILE A 176 37.91 56.53 -1.00
C ILE A 176 37.42 57.98 -1.31
N ARG A 177 36.26 58.38 -0.79
CA ARG A 177 35.67 59.72 -0.99
C ARG A 177 35.99 60.74 0.11
N ARG A 178 36.77 60.39 1.13
CA ARG A 178 37.31 61.32 2.13
C ARG A 178 38.79 61.52 1.90
#